data_AF-A0A1F0TF82-F1
#
_entry.id   AF-A0A1F0TF82-F1
#
_cell.length_a   1.000
_cell.length_b   1.000
_cell.length_c   1.000
_cell.angle_alpha   90.00
_cell.angle_beta   90.00
_cell.angle_gamma   90.00
#
_symmetry.space_group_name_H-M   'P 1'
#
loop_
_entity.id
_entity.type
_entity.pdbx_description
1 polymer ?
#
loop_
_entity_poly.entity_id
_entity_poly.type
_entity_poly.pdbx_seq_one_letter_code
_entity_poly.pdbx_strand_id
1 'polypeptide(L)'
;MDDFVIEKISRGMLIVSLNGHEISFEGEMFFPNNEFHFSLYAKTAKFTKTNQILSKEELDNILEHLKKEFILKNRVLDIIF
;
A
#
# COMPACT_ATOMS: atom_id res chain seq x y z
N MET A 1 7.42 -18.16 -0.91
CA MET A 1 7.42 -16.98 -0.04
C MET A 1 7.17 -15.82 -0.97
N ASP A 2 6.02 -15.17 -0.84
CA ASP A 2 5.74 -13.94 -1.58
C ASP A 2 6.72 -12.87 -1.10
N ASP A 3 7.48 -12.31 -2.03
CA ASP A 3 8.46 -11.27 -1.73
C ASP A 3 7.73 -9.93 -1.75
N PHE A 4 7.14 -9.60 -0.59
CA PHE A 4 6.40 -8.35 -0.37
C PHE A 4 7.26 -7.35 0.41
N VAL A 5 7.47 -6.17 -0.15
CA VAL A 5 8.28 -5.12 0.46
C VAL A 5 7.57 -3.77 0.32
N ILE A 6 7.56 -2.99 1.41
CA ILE A 6 7.20 -1.57 1.34
C ILE A 6 8.47 -0.80 0.97
N GLU A 7 8.56 -0.39 -0.30
CA GLU A 7 9.70 0.34 -0.85
C GLU A 7 9.72 1.79 -0.37
N LYS A 8 8.56 2.45 -0.35
CA LYS A 8 8.45 3.87 0.00
C LYS A 8 7.11 4.20 0.63
N ILE A 9 7.14 4.99 1.70
CA ILE A 9 5.96 5.71 2.18
C ILE A 9 6.28 7.19 2.29
N SER A 10 5.40 8.02 1.76
CA SER A 10 5.47 9.48 1.77
C SER A 10 4.09 10.05 2.10
N ARG A 11 3.99 11.38 2.27
CA ARG A 11 2.74 12.01 2.68
C ARG A 11 1.53 11.68 1.80
N GLY A 12 1.74 11.54 0.50
CA GLY A 12 0.68 11.36 -0.49
C GLY A 12 0.69 10.02 -1.23
N MET A 13 1.65 9.14 -0.93
CA MET A 13 1.95 7.99 -1.78
C MET A 13 2.64 6.87 -1.01
N LEU A 14 2.25 5.64 -1.35
CA LEU A 14 2.83 4.39 -0.88
C LEU A 14 3.25 3.54 -2.10
N ILE A 15 4.49 3.06 -2.12
CA ILE A 15 5.02 2.17 -3.14
C ILE A 15 5.40 0.85 -2.49
N VAL A 16 4.93 -0.24 -3.07
CA VAL A 16 5.23 -1.60 -2.66
C VAL A 16 5.78 -2.39 -3.83
N SER A 17 6.59 -3.39 -3.52
CA SER A 17 7.03 -4.42 -4.45
C SER A 17 6.37 -5.73 -4.05
N LEU A 18 5.74 -6.42 -5.00
CA LEU A 18 5.28 -7.80 -4.83
C LEU A 18 5.84 -8.65 -5.98
N ASN A 19 6.67 -9.63 -5.64
CA ASN A 19 7.31 -10.53 -6.62
C ASN A 19 8.06 -9.73 -7.72
N GLY A 20 8.73 -8.64 -7.33
CA GLY A 20 9.50 -7.76 -8.22
C GLY A 20 8.68 -6.77 -9.06
N HIS A 21 7.34 -6.76 -8.91
CA HIS A 21 6.48 -5.76 -9.53
C HIS A 21 6.23 -4.62 -8.56
N GLU A 22 6.52 -3.40 -8.99
CA GLU A 22 6.25 -2.19 -8.21
C GLU A 22 4.82 -1.68 -8.46
N ILE A 23 4.10 -1.44 -7.38
CA ILE A 23 2.75 -0.89 -7.37
C ILE A 23 2.75 0.39 -6.54
N SER A 24 2.20 1.45 -7.10
CA SER A 24 1.97 2.72 -6.40
C SER A 24 0.50 2.87 -6.00
N PHE A 25 0.29 3.41 -4.80
CA PHE A 25 -1.00 3.85 -4.27
C PHE A 25 -0.89 5.33 -3.91
N GLU A 26 -1.93 6.09 -4.23
CA GLU A 26 -2.15 7.38 -3.59
C GLU A 26 -2.77 7.18 -2.20
N GLY A 27 -2.56 8.15 -1.33
CA GLY A 27 -3.08 8.10 0.03
C GLY A 27 -2.68 9.31 0.85
N GLU A 28 -2.91 9.23 2.16
CA GLU A 28 -2.60 10.30 3.10
C GLU A 28 -1.94 9.74 4.35
N MET A 29 -0.78 10.29 4.68
CA MET A 29 -0.08 10.01 5.93
C MET A 29 -0.44 11.04 6.99
N PHE A 30 -0.77 10.57 8.20
CA PHE A 30 -1.07 11.42 9.34
C PHE A 30 -0.66 10.76 10.66
N PHE A 31 -0.56 11.57 11.72
CA PHE A 31 -0.01 11.15 13.01
C PHE A 31 -0.91 11.55 14.19
N PRO A 32 -2.12 10.98 14.32
CA PRO A 32 -2.98 11.26 15.46
C PRO A 32 -2.32 10.65 16.71
N ASN A 33 -2.24 11.42 17.80
CA ASN A 33 -1.65 10.97 19.07
C ASN A 33 -0.23 10.36 18.94
N ASN A 34 0.58 10.80 17.98
CA ASN A 34 1.91 10.26 17.64
C ASN A 34 1.91 8.82 17.09
N GLU A 35 0.76 8.24 16.75
CA GLU A 35 0.66 6.96 16.06
C GLU A 35 0.75 7.16 14.56
N PHE A 36 1.43 6.26 13.84
CA PHE A 36 1.52 6.37 12.38
C PHE A 36 0.25 5.81 11.73
N HIS A 37 -0.42 6.63 10.93
CA HIS A 37 -1.57 6.25 10.13
C HIS A 37 -1.30 6.50 8.64
N PHE A 38 -1.88 5.64 7.81
CA PHE A 38 -1.94 5.85 6.37
C PHE A 38 -3.32 5.50 5.84
N SER A 39 -4.00 6.47 5.24
CA SER A 39 -5.23 6.26 4.46
C SER A 39 -4.85 5.95 3.02
N LEU A 40 -5.17 4.75 2.54
CA LEU A 40 -4.81 4.27 1.21
C LEU A 40 -6.03 4.31 0.27
N TYR A 41 -5.88 4.97 -0.87
CA TYR A 41 -6.92 5.05 -1.90
C TYR A 41 -6.80 3.86 -2.85
N ALA A 42 -7.52 2.77 -2.57
CA ALA A 42 -7.34 1.47 -3.25
C ALA A 42 -7.55 1.55 -4.78
N LYS A 43 -8.51 2.37 -5.25
CA LYS A 43 -8.78 2.57 -6.69
C LYS A 43 -7.66 3.26 -7.46
N THR A 44 -6.67 3.85 -6.79
CA THR A 44 -5.53 4.52 -7.43
C THR A 44 -4.36 3.58 -7.69
N ALA A 45 -4.48 2.31 -7.26
CA ALA A 45 -3.45 1.30 -7.42
C ALA A 45 -3.09 1.09 -8.89
N LYS A 46 -1.81 1.24 -9.20
CA LYS A 46 -1.28 0.99 -10.54
C LYS A 46 0.16 0.51 -10.51
N PHE A 47 0.53 -0.30 -11.50
CA PHE A 47 1.92 -0.67 -11.73
C PHE A 47 2.74 0.56 -12.13
N THR A 48 3.87 0.81 -11.47
CA THR A 48 4.68 2.03 -11.70
C THR A 48 5.26 2.08 -13.11
N LYS A 49 5.65 0.92 -13.67
CA LYS A 49 6.28 0.82 -15.00
C LYS A 49 5.31 1.02 -16.15
N THR A 50 4.07 0.54 -16.02
CA THR A 50 3.10 0.50 -17.13
C THR A 50 1.92 1.46 -16.93
N ASN A 51 1.74 2.02 -15.73
CA ASN A 51 0.55 2.75 -15.30
C ASN A 51 -0.76 1.94 -15.42
N GLN A 52 -0.67 0.62 -15.59
CA GLN A 52 -1.83 -0.25 -15.66
C GLN A 52 -2.48 -0.37 -14.28
N ILE A 53 -3.80 -0.21 -14.24
CA ILE A 53 -4.63 -0.44 -13.04
C ILE A 53 -4.69 -1.94 -12.75
N LEU A 54 -4.61 -2.28 -11.48
CA LEU A 54 -4.68 -3.67 -11.03
C LEU A 54 -6.07 -4.27 -11.24
N SER A 55 -6.11 -5.55 -11.56
CA SER A 55 -7.33 -6.34 -11.41
C SER A 55 -7.74 -6.44 -9.94
N LYS A 56 -8.99 -6.84 -9.70
CA LYS A 56 -9.51 -7.01 -8.34
C LYS A 56 -8.71 -8.04 -7.55
N GLU A 57 -8.37 -9.18 -8.16
CA GLU A 57 -7.61 -10.24 -7.50
C GLU A 57 -6.18 -9.79 -7.12
N GLU A 58 -5.50 -9.07 -8.02
CA GLU A 58 -4.18 -8.50 -7.73
C GLU A 58 -4.25 -7.48 -6.59
N LEU A 59 -5.24 -6.59 -6.63
CA LEU A 59 -5.46 -5.60 -5.59
C LEU A 59 -5.72 -6.26 -4.24
N ASP A 60 -6.67 -7.21 -4.17
CA ASP A 60 -7.02 -7.90 -2.94
C ASP A 60 -5.80 -8.61 -2.33
N ASN A 61 -4.98 -9.28 -3.16
CA ASN A 61 -3.75 -9.93 -2.71
C ASN A 61 -2.74 -8.94 -2.10
N ILE A 62 -2.52 -7.78 -2.75
CA ILE A 62 -1.61 -6.76 -2.24
C ILE A 62 -2.13 -6.14 -0.95
N LEU A 63 -3.43 -5.88 -0.85
CA LEU A 63 -4.04 -5.31 0.35
C LEU A 63 -3.92 -6.26 1.55
N GLU A 64 -4.00 -7.59 1.35
CA GLU A 64 -3.77 -8.56 2.43
C GLU A 64 -2.34 -8.51 2.97
N HIS A 65 -1.34 -8.43 2.09
CA HIS A 65 0.06 -8.31 2.49
C HIS A 65 0.32 -6.98 3.21
N LEU A 66 -0.23 -5.89 2.68
CA LEU A 66 -0.05 -4.56 3.24
C LEU A 66 -0.65 -4.44 4.65
N LYS A 67 -1.84 -5.00 4.88
CA LYS A 67 -2.46 -5.07 6.21
C LYS A 67 -1.56 -5.78 7.22
N LYS A 68 -0.98 -6.92 6.85
CA LYS A 68 -0.07 -7.68 7.70
C LYS A 68 1.17 -6.87 8.07
N GLU A 69 1.81 -6.22 7.09
CA GLU A 69 2.99 -5.38 7.33
C GLU A 69 2.71 -4.19 8.26
N PHE A 70 1.55 -3.54 8.12
CA PHE A 70 1.20 -2.42 8.99
C PHE A 70 0.96 -2.87 10.44
N ILE A 71 0.25 -3.99 10.64
CA ILE A 71 0.04 -4.57 11.97
C ILE A 71 1.38 -4.95 12.60
N LEU A 72 2.28 -5.60 11.87
CA LEU A 72 3.60 -6.01 12.36
C LEU A 72 4.48 -4.83 12.80
N LYS A 73 4.28 -3.65 12.20
CA LYS A 73 5.02 -2.42 12.53
C LYS A 73 4.29 -1.51 13.52
N ASN A 74 3.18 -1.97 14.11
CA ASN A 74 2.32 -1.18 14.99
C ASN A 74 1.86 0.14 14.34
N ARG A 75 1.39 0.03 13.09
CA ARG A 75 0.88 1.14 12.26
C ARG A 75 -0.57 0.89 11.90
N VAL A 76 -1.32 1.96 11.68
CA VAL A 76 -2.72 1.87 11.24
C VAL A 76 -2.80 2.09 9.73
N LEU A 77 -3.54 1.22 9.05
CA LEU A 77 -3.85 1.30 7.64
C LEU A 77 -5.36 1.41 7.46
N ASP A 78 -5.82 2.56 6.96
CA ASP A 78 -7.21 2.79 6.59
C ASP A 78 -7.34 2.61 5.08
N ILE A 79 -8.24 1.74 4.60
CA ILE A 79 -8.41 1.46 3.17
C ILE A 79 -9.71 2.09 2.69
N ILE A 80 -9.60 2.95 1.69
CA ILE A 80 -10.71 3.68 1.09
C ILE A 80 -10.91 3.15 -0.33
N PHE A 81 -12.12 2.64 -0.59
CA PHE A 81 -12.51 2.03 -1.87
C PHE A 81 -13.20 3.03 -2.79
#